data_AF-A0A8S9NQA2-F1
#
_entry.id   AF-A0A8S9NQA2-F1
#
_cell.length_a   1.000
_cell.length_b   1.000
_cell.length_c   1.000
_cell.angle_alpha   90.00
_cell.angle_beta   90.00
_cell.angle_gamma   90.00
#
_symmetry.space_group_name_H-M   'P 1'
#
loop_
_entity.id
_entity.type
_entity.pdbx_description
1 polymer ?
#
loop_
_entity_poly.entity_id
_entity_poly.type
_entity_poly.pdbx_seq_one_letter_code
_entity_poly.pdbx_strand_id
1 'polypeptide(L)' 'LLRKLASQTVVFHIWKQRNNLIHNNLSLSAATVFRGIDREMRNIISSRRLNKVFSSLMAIWLR' A
#
# COMPACT_ATOMS: atom_id res chain seq x y z
N LEU A 1 -5.84 6.97 -11.45
CA LEU A 1 -6.19 5.89 -10.48
C LEU A 1 -5.06 5.60 -9.51
N LEU A 2 -3.82 5.42 -9.99
CA LEU A 2 -2.67 5.09 -9.13
C LEU A 2 -2.51 5.99 -7.90
N ARG A 3 -2.54 7.32 -8.07
CA ARG A 3 -2.42 8.26 -6.94
C ARG A 3 -3.50 8.07 -5.88
N LYS A 4 -4.75 7.81 -6.28
CA LYS A 4 -5.86 7.57 -5.34
C LYS A 4 -5.64 6.29 -4.54
N LEU A 5 -5.18 5.22 -5.19
CA LEU A 5 -4.83 3.97 -4.53
C LEU A 5 -3.65 4.18 -3.57
N ALA A 6 -2.57 4.81 -4.03
CA ALA A 6 -1.40 5.10 -3.21
C ALA A 6 -1.77 5.92 -1.97
N SER A 7 -2.56 7.00 -2.12
CA SER A 7 -3.03 7.79 -0.98
C SER A 7 -3.85 6.96 0.00
N GLN A 8 -4.78 6.12 -0.49
CA GLN A 8 -5.61 5.27 0.36
C GLN A 8 -4.76 4.24 1.12
N THR A 9 -3.84 3.55 0.44
CA THR A 9 -2.95 2.55 1.04
C THR A 9 -2.02 3.20 2.07
N VAL A 10 -1.44 4.37 1.77
CA VAL A 10 -0.57 5.10 2.71
C VAL A 10 -1.34 5.49 3.98
N VAL A 11 -2.52 6.12 3.84
CA VAL A 11 -3.34 6.52 4.98
C VAL A 11 -3.74 5.31 5.83
N PHE A 12 -4.15 4.21 5.19
CA PHE A 12 -4.48 2.97 5.88
C PHE A 12 -3.28 2.41 6.68
N HIS A 13 -2.10 2.35 6.10
CA HIS A 13 -0.91 1.84 6.76
C HIS A 13 -0.44 2.73 7.92
N ILE A 14 -0.55 4.05 7.81
CA ILE A 14 -0.25 4.99 8.90
C ILE A 14 -1.22 4.78 10.06
N TRP A 15 -2.52 4.71 9.77
CA TRP A 15 -3.54 4.42 10.78
C TRP A 15 -3.31 3.06 11.45
N LYS A 16 -2.99 2.03 10.67
CA LYS A 16 -2.68 0.68 11.17
C LYS A 16 -1.47 0.70 12.11
N GLN A 17 -0.41 1.41 11.74
CA GLN A 17 0.79 1.57 12.59
C GLN A 17 0.46 2.29 13.90
N ARG A 18 -0.31 3.38 13.83
CA ARG A 18 -0.77 4.11 15.03
C ARG A 18 -1.55 3.20 15.97
N ASN A 19 -2.41 2.33 15.43
CA ASN A 19 -3.16 1.37 16.23
C ASN A 19 -2.27 0.26 16.80
N ASN A 20 -1.27 -0.21 16.06
CA ASN A 20 -0.33 -1.19 16.55
C ASN A 20 0.49 -0.67 17.73
N LEU A 21 0.86 0.62 17.70
CA LEU A 21 1.51 1.28 18.82
C LEU A 21 0.59 1.32 20.05
N ILE A 22 -0.71 1.60 19.89
CA ILE A 22 -1.63 1.76 21.02
C ILE A 22 -2.07 0.43 21.64
N HIS A 23 -2.33 -0.57 20.82
CA HIS A 23 -2.87 -1.85 21.30
C HIS A 23 -1.79 -2.88 21.60
N ASN A 24 -0.66 -2.82 20.92
CA ASN A 24 0.42 -3.80 21.06
C ASN A 24 1.72 -3.19 21.62
N ASN A 25 1.75 -1.87 21.93
CA ASN A 25 2.95 -1.15 22.34
C ASN A 25 4.15 -1.37 21.40
N LEU A 26 3.87 -1.66 20.12
CA LEU A 26 4.88 -2.05 19.15
C LEU A 26 4.95 -1.03 18.03
N SER A 27 6.11 -0.38 17.94
CA SER A 27 6.43 0.54 16.84
C SER A 27 7.17 -0.20 15.73
N LEU A 28 6.52 -0.37 14.58
CA LEU A 28 7.21 -0.79 13.35
C LEU A 28 8.11 0.32 12.81
N SER A 29 9.25 -0.05 12.25
CA SER A 29 10.11 0.88 11.54
C SER A 29 9.40 1.45 10.30
N ALA A 30 9.75 2.68 9.90
CA ALA A 30 9.24 3.27 8.66
C ALA A 30 9.52 2.37 7.45
N ALA A 31 10.70 1.75 7.38
CA ALA A 31 11.07 0.82 6.32
C ALA A 31 10.13 -0.38 6.21
N THR A 32 9.71 -0.95 7.35
CA THR A 32 8.73 -2.05 7.39
C THR A 32 7.37 -1.59 6.88
N VAL A 33 6.93 -0.38 7.25
CA VAL A 33 5.66 0.19 6.79
C VAL A 33 5.70 0.44 5.27
N PHE A 34 6.80 1.02 4.75
CA PHE A 34 6.98 1.23 3.31
C PHE A 34 6.97 -0.06 2.50
N ARG A 35 7.64 -1.12 2.99
CA ARG A 35 7.57 -2.46 2.37
C ARG A 35 6.15 -3.03 2.38
N GLY A 36 5.39 -2.78 3.45
CA GLY A 36 3.97 -3.13 3.54
C GLY A 36 3.14 -2.43 2.47
N ILE A 37 3.30 -1.11 2.32
CA ILE A 37 2.61 -0.30 1.32
C ILE A 37 2.94 -0.78 -0.10
N ASP A 38 4.21 -1.01 -0.42
CA ASP A 38 4.62 -1.50 -1.74
C ASP A 38 3.99 -2.86 -2.05
N ARG A 39 4.02 -3.81 -1.11
CA ARG A 39 3.38 -5.11 -1.26
C ARG A 39 1.88 -5.00 -1.47
N GLU A 40 1.20 -4.16 -0.70
CA GLU A 40 -0.25 -3.97 -0.80
C GLU A 40 -0.65 -3.32 -2.13
N MET A 41 0.10 -2.30 -2.57
CA MET A 41 -0.08 -1.68 -3.90
C MET A 41 0.06 -2.71 -5.02
N ARG A 42 1.11 -3.54 -4.98
CA ARG A 42 1.32 -4.61 -5.97
C ARG A 42 0.18 -5.63 -5.95
N ASN A 43 -0.32 -6.01 -4.78
CA ASN A 43 -1.42 -6.96 -4.64
C ASN A 43 -2.74 -6.39 -5.20
N ILE A 44 -3.08 -5.15 -4.87
CA ILE A 44 -4.28 -4.47 -5.39
C ILE A 44 -4.24 -4.40 -6.91
N ILE A 45 -3.13 -3.98 -7.49
CA ILE A 45 -2.98 -3.89 -8.95
C ILE A 45 -3.04 -5.29 -9.58
N SER A 46 -2.31 -6.26 -9.02
CA SER A 46 -2.24 -7.62 -9.59
C SER A 46 -3.59 -8.34 -9.55
N SER A 47 -4.35 -8.20 -8.46
CA SER A 47 -5.70 -8.80 -8.34
C SER A 47 -6.68 -8.29 -9.39
N ARG A 48 -6.44 -7.10 -9.96
CA ARG A 48 -7.29 -6.47 -10.97
C ARG A 48 -6.63 -6.37 -12.34
N ARG A 49 -5.53 -7.09 -12.57
CA ARG A 49 -4.72 -6.98 -13.80
C ARG A 49 -5.49 -7.17 -15.12
N LEU A 50 -6.58 -7.95 -15.10
CA LEU A 50 -7.44 -8.19 -16.26
C LEU A 50 -8.33 -6.99 -16.61
N ASN A 51 -8.52 -6.05 -15.68
CA ASN A 51 -9.22 -4.80 -15.95
C ASN A 51 -8.28 -3.86 -16.72
N LYS A 52 -8.74 -3.38 -17.89
CA LYS A 52 -7.98 -2.47 -18.77
C LYS A 52 -7.48 -1.21 -18.06
N VAL A 53 -8.16 -0.74 -17.01
CA VAL A 53 -7.74 0.43 -16.22
C VAL A 53 -6.53 0.11 -15.31
N PHE A 54 -6.36 -1.15 -14.92
CA PHE A 54 -5.32 -1.60 -14.00
C PHE A 54 -4.09 -2.20 -14.71
N SER A 55 -4.22 -2.61 -15.97
CA SER A 55 -3.16 -3.29 -16.73
C SER A 55 -1.86 -2.48 -16.84
N SER A 56 -1.95 -1.15 -16.96
CA SER A 56 -0.78 -0.26 -17.04
C SER A 56 -0.25 0.20 -15.68
N LEU A 57 -1.02 0.03 -14.59
CA LEU A 57 -0.68 0.63 -13.30
C LEU A 57 0.56 0.01 -12.65
N MET A 58 0.82 -1.29 -12.87
CA MET A 58 1.99 -1.95 -12.30
C MET A 58 3.28 -1.38 -12.89
N ALA A 59 3.31 -1.17 -14.21
CA ALA A 59 4.47 -0.59 -14.88
C ALA A 59 4.74 0.84 -14.40
N ILE A 60 3.68 1.62 -14.12
CA ILE A 60 3.81 2.98 -13.57
C ILE A 60 4.27 2.94 -12.11
N TRP A 61 3.88 1.92 -11.33
CA TRP A 61 4.30 1.78 -9.93
C TRP A 61 5.77 1.37 -9.77
N LEU A 62 6.29 0.56 -10.69
CA LEU A 62 7.67 0.06 -10.66
C LEU A 62 8.71 1.03 -11.26
N ARG A 63 8.25 2.10 -11.90
CA ARG A 63 9.08 3.10 -12.56
C ARG A 63 9.61 4.12 -11.56
#